data_AF-A0AAU9JV74-F1
#
_entry.id   AF-A0AAU9JV74-F1
#
_cell.length_a   1.000
_cell.length_b   1.000
_cell.length_c   1.000
_cell.angle_alpha   90.00
_cell.angle_beta   90.00
_cell.angle_gamma   90.00
#
_symmetry.space_group_name_H-M   'P 1'
#
loop_
_entity.id
_entity.type
_entity.pdbx_description
1 polymer ?
#
loop_
_entity_poly.entity_id
_entity_poly.type
_entity_poly.pdbx_seq_one_letter_code
_entity_poly.pdbx_strand_id
1 'polypeptide(L)'
;MFRESDIKSRKEEHKFWSLCFSTTNDAIYSGKLFESSSSGALKESWFHLTSHYLVKNKSNINGLSKRSLLIWKPVRPFVKNCHLYGFRIGYYDCYKEFYAESKEVFAEWLKFLSCIGIMQNIEEDFHFLKEIGKGNIGTIFLAEEINTHTKYTVKYIKSNKFDEYIINEINILRTLNHPNAVKLYKVYESDAGIYIVLDNLSETNLFQKIVDVKNFSEKDCLVFAKKIMEFLDYFNSLNIIHRDIKLENFAMSSNAGNTDFKLIDFSMATFDIITIILDVDRLAILHLRY
;
A
#
# COMPACT_ATOMS: atom_id res chain seq x y z
N MET A 1 -25.96 0.03 -10.85
CA MET A 1 -27.01 -0.92 -10.42
C MET A 1 -26.53 -2.31 -10.79
N PHE A 2 -25.94 -3.05 -9.85
CA PHE A 2 -25.43 -4.41 -10.11
C PHE A 2 -26.62 -5.38 -10.20
N ARG A 3 -26.64 -6.25 -11.21
CA ARG A 3 -27.76 -7.15 -11.51
C ARG A 3 -27.71 -8.39 -10.60
N GLU A 4 -28.88 -8.83 -10.11
CA GLU A 4 -29.09 -9.99 -9.23
C GLU A 4 -28.58 -11.33 -9.79
N SER A 5 -28.22 -11.40 -11.07
CA SER A 5 -27.62 -12.58 -11.71
C SER A 5 -26.17 -12.84 -11.31
N ASP A 6 -25.43 -11.84 -10.84
CA ASP A 6 -24.02 -11.99 -10.42
C ASP A 6 -23.88 -12.53 -8.98
N ILE A 7 -25.00 -12.60 -8.23
CA ILE A 7 -25.03 -12.98 -6.81
C ILE A 7 -25.00 -14.51 -6.61
N LYS A 8 -25.34 -15.31 -7.65
CA LYS A 8 -25.54 -16.76 -7.49
C LYS A 8 -24.33 -17.66 -7.82
N SER A 9 -23.22 -17.16 -8.38
CA SER A 9 -22.04 -18.00 -8.71
C SER A 9 -20.87 -17.95 -7.71
N ARG A 10 -20.94 -17.15 -6.63
CA ARG A 10 -19.77 -16.85 -5.77
C ARG A 10 -19.80 -17.44 -4.35
N LYS A 11 -20.52 -18.53 -4.09
CA LYS A 11 -20.60 -19.10 -2.72
C LYS A 11 -19.25 -19.58 -2.13
N GLU A 12 -18.20 -19.73 -2.94
CA GLU A 12 -16.85 -20.08 -2.46
C GLU A 12 -15.89 -18.87 -2.34
N GLU A 13 -16.09 -17.79 -3.11
CA GLU A 13 -15.26 -16.56 -3.05
C GLU A 13 -15.56 -15.67 -1.83
N HIS A 14 -16.69 -15.90 -1.14
CA HIS A 14 -17.09 -15.14 0.05
C HIS A 14 -16.57 -15.71 1.38
N LYS A 15 -15.68 -16.71 1.37
CA LYS A 15 -15.04 -17.16 2.62
C LYS A 15 -13.85 -16.27 2.93
N PHE A 16 -13.93 -15.56 4.06
CA PHE A 16 -12.81 -14.73 4.56
C PHE A 16 -11.50 -15.54 4.67
N TRP A 17 -11.61 -16.83 5.06
CA TRP A 17 -10.47 -17.73 5.24
C TRP A 17 -10.34 -18.71 4.07
N SER A 18 -9.13 -18.79 3.49
CA SER A 18 -8.69 -19.88 2.62
C SER A 18 -7.63 -20.73 3.33
N LEU A 19 -7.54 -22.01 2.97
CA LEU A 19 -6.51 -22.92 3.51
C LEU A 19 -5.17 -22.63 2.84
N CYS A 20 -4.08 -22.78 3.60
CA CYS A 20 -2.72 -22.65 3.08
C CYS A 20 -1.74 -23.55 3.85
N PHE A 21 -0.67 -23.96 3.17
CA PHE A 21 0.51 -24.52 3.83
C PHE A 21 1.20 -23.39 4.60
N SER A 22 1.62 -23.67 5.84
CA SER A 22 2.15 -22.63 6.72
C SER A 22 3.49 -22.10 6.19
N THR A 23 3.53 -20.83 5.80
CA THR A 23 4.77 -20.09 5.56
C THR A 23 4.69 -18.76 6.31
N THR A 24 5.29 -18.72 7.50
CA THR A 24 5.30 -17.52 8.38
C THR A 24 6.62 -16.75 8.29
N ASN A 25 7.55 -17.17 7.42
CA ASN A 25 8.90 -16.60 7.34
C ASN A 25 8.91 -15.11 6.95
N ASP A 26 7.86 -14.63 6.28
CA ASP A 26 7.74 -13.24 5.82
C ASP A 26 6.78 -12.40 6.67
N ALA A 27 6.59 -12.79 7.94
CA ALA A 27 5.72 -12.05 8.85
C ALA A 27 6.36 -10.69 9.22
N ILE A 28 5.66 -9.60 8.89
CA ILE A 28 6.04 -8.23 9.27
C ILE A 28 5.54 -7.87 10.67
N TYR A 29 4.51 -8.56 11.16
CA TYR A 29 4.00 -8.42 12.51
C TYR A 29 3.34 -9.73 12.95
N SER A 30 3.40 -10.06 14.23
CA SER A 30 2.79 -11.28 14.78
C SER A 30 2.28 -11.01 16.18
N GLY A 31 1.14 -11.61 16.52
CA GLY A 31 0.58 -11.44 17.85
C GLY A 31 -0.76 -12.11 18.04
N LYS A 32 -1.31 -11.92 19.23
CA LYS A 32 -2.63 -12.42 19.62
C LYS A 32 -3.71 -11.47 19.13
N LEU A 33 -4.81 -12.05 18.67
CA LEU A 33 -6.09 -11.38 18.47
C LEU A 33 -7.22 -12.31 18.91
N PHE A 34 -8.36 -11.73 19.20
CA PHE A 34 -9.57 -12.45 19.56
C PHE A 34 -10.59 -12.35 18.42
N GLU A 35 -11.28 -13.45 18.15
CA GLU A 35 -12.41 -13.49 17.21
C GLU A 35 -13.69 -13.90 17.95
N SER A 36 -14.82 -13.30 17.58
CA SER A 36 -16.13 -13.75 18.08
C SER A 36 -16.46 -15.14 17.56
N SER A 37 -16.71 -16.08 18.46
CA SER A 37 -17.23 -17.41 18.12
C SER A 37 -18.74 -17.36 17.79
N SER A 38 -19.27 -18.43 17.21
CA SER A 38 -20.72 -18.59 16.97
C SER A 38 -21.57 -18.49 18.24
N SER A 39 -20.96 -18.69 19.42
CA SER A 39 -21.59 -18.56 20.74
C SER A 39 -21.50 -17.16 21.35
N GLY A 40 -20.87 -16.20 20.66
CA GLY A 40 -20.60 -14.85 21.18
C GLY A 40 -19.37 -14.74 22.08
N ALA A 41 -18.81 -15.87 22.56
CA ALA A 41 -17.56 -15.87 23.30
C ALA A 41 -16.37 -15.49 22.41
N LEU A 42 -15.44 -14.70 22.93
CA LEU A 42 -14.20 -14.33 22.26
C LEU A 42 -13.18 -15.47 22.35
N LYS A 43 -12.66 -15.91 21.21
CA LYS A 43 -11.64 -16.94 21.10
C LYS A 43 -10.30 -16.33 20.74
N GLU A 44 -9.32 -16.49 21.63
CA GLU A 44 -7.92 -16.14 21.37
C GLU A 44 -7.34 -17.01 20.24
N SER A 45 -6.55 -16.40 19.37
CA SER A 45 -5.76 -17.10 18.36
C SER A 45 -4.50 -16.31 18.02
N TRP A 46 -3.46 -17.01 17.56
CA TRP A 46 -2.22 -16.40 17.11
C TRP A 46 -2.26 -16.09 15.61
N PHE A 47 -1.85 -14.88 15.24
CA PHE A 47 -1.87 -14.40 13.86
C PHE A 47 -0.51 -13.88 13.44
N HIS A 48 -0.21 -14.05 12.16
CA HIS A 48 0.93 -13.47 11.46
C HIS A 48 0.42 -12.58 10.33
N LEU A 49 0.90 -11.36 10.27
CA LEU A 49 0.65 -10.42 9.19
C LEU A 49 1.85 -10.45 8.26
N THR A 50 1.64 -10.72 6.98
CA THR A 50 2.64 -10.56 5.92
C THR A 50 2.31 -9.32 5.09
N SER A 51 3.13 -9.00 4.09
CA SER A 51 2.87 -7.91 3.15
C SER A 51 1.54 -8.04 2.37
N HIS A 52 0.94 -9.24 2.34
CA HIS A 52 -0.27 -9.52 1.55
C HIS A 52 -1.39 -10.19 2.37
N TYR A 53 -1.05 -10.95 3.41
CA TYR A 53 -1.98 -11.87 4.07
C TYR A 53 -2.04 -11.68 5.58
N LEU A 54 -3.22 -11.88 6.14
CA LEU A 54 -3.38 -12.24 7.56
C LEU A 54 -3.45 -13.77 7.64
N VAL A 55 -2.51 -14.38 8.35
CA VAL A 55 -2.41 -15.83 8.53
C VAL A 55 -2.77 -16.17 9.96
N LYS A 56 -3.80 -17.00 10.14
CA LYS A 56 -4.19 -17.58 11.41
C LYS A 56 -3.54 -18.94 11.57
N ASN A 57 -2.72 -19.08 12.61
CA ASN A 57 -2.12 -20.36 12.93
C ASN A 57 -3.15 -21.28 13.63
N LYS A 58 -3.10 -22.59 13.35
CA LYS A 58 -3.89 -23.60 14.06
C LYS A 58 -2.95 -24.48 14.86
N SER A 59 -3.19 -24.60 16.15
CA SER A 59 -2.61 -25.66 16.97
C SER A 59 -3.27 -27.01 16.64
N ASN A 60 -2.53 -27.89 15.94
CA ASN A 60 -2.78 -29.32 15.66
C ASN A 60 -4.10 -29.63 14.89
N ILE A 61 -4.18 -30.45 13.83
CA ILE A 61 -3.73 -31.84 13.65
C ILE A 61 -3.38 -32.14 12.16
N ASN A 62 -3.57 -31.18 11.22
CA ASN A 62 -3.35 -31.40 9.78
C ASN A 62 -2.30 -30.47 9.12
N GLY A 63 -1.54 -29.69 9.88
CA GLY A 63 -0.48 -28.78 9.37
C GLY A 63 -0.95 -27.59 8.51
N LEU A 64 -2.23 -27.50 8.15
CA LEU A 64 -2.77 -26.42 7.31
C LEU A 64 -3.21 -25.22 8.14
N SER A 65 -2.60 -24.06 7.86
CA SER A 65 -2.99 -22.75 8.37
C SER A 65 -4.16 -22.17 7.57
N LYS A 66 -4.80 -21.13 8.11
CA LYS A 66 -5.77 -20.32 7.35
C LYS A 66 -5.15 -18.98 7.02
N ARG A 67 -5.40 -18.46 5.81
CA ARG A 67 -5.00 -17.11 5.43
C ARG A 67 -6.15 -16.32 4.83
N SER A 68 -6.03 -15.01 4.87
CA SER A 68 -6.90 -14.06 4.20
C SER A 68 -6.04 -13.06 3.46
N LEU A 69 -6.23 -12.91 2.15
CA LEU A 69 -5.65 -11.80 1.40
C LEU A 69 -6.21 -10.49 1.97
N LEU A 70 -5.34 -9.54 2.30
CA LEU A 70 -5.71 -8.25 2.89
C LEU A 70 -5.67 -7.10 1.90
N ILE A 71 -4.81 -7.20 0.89
CA ILE A 71 -4.71 -6.21 -0.18
C ILE A 71 -6.11 -6.01 -0.78
N TRP A 72 -6.51 -4.75 -0.90
CA TRP A 72 -7.85 -4.32 -1.36
C TRP A 72 -9.00 -4.54 -0.39
N LYS A 73 -8.79 -5.17 0.78
CA LYS A 73 -9.85 -5.28 1.78
C LYS A 73 -9.95 -4.02 2.63
N PRO A 74 -11.17 -3.51 2.86
CA PRO A 74 -11.39 -2.44 3.82
C PRO A 74 -10.96 -2.87 5.23
N VAL A 75 -10.25 -1.99 5.94
CA VAL A 75 -9.91 -2.12 7.35
C VAL A 75 -10.59 -0.98 8.09
N ARG A 76 -11.52 -1.31 9.00
CA ARG A 76 -12.29 -0.32 9.78
C ARG A 76 -12.02 -0.51 11.27
N PRO A 77 -11.24 0.38 11.92
CA PRO A 77 -11.11 0.36 13.37
C PRO A 77 -12.45 0.69 14.06
N PHE A 78 -12.66 0.18 15.26
CA PHE A 78 -13.78 0.53 16.11
C PHE A 78 -13.43 0.36 17.60
N VAL A 79 -14.15 1.10 18.45
CA VAL A 79 -14.10 0.95 19.90
C VAL A 79 -15.51 0.70 20.42
N LYS A 80 -15.70 -0.41 21.15
CA LYS A 80 -16.99 -0.80 21.73
C LYS A 80 -16.92 -0.66 23.25
N ASN A 81 -17.92 0.01 23.84
CA ASN A 81 -18.08 0.17 25.30
C ASN A 81 -16.79 0.64 26.04
N CYS A 82 -16.04 1.56 25.43
CA CYS A 82 -14.82 2.20 25.94
C CYS A 82 -13.60 1.31 26.24
N HIS A 83 -13.75 -0.02 26.28
CA HIS A 83 -12.69 -0.95 26.68
C HIS A 83 -12.43 -2.07 25.69
N LEU A 84 -13.25 -2.20 24.64
CA LEU A 84 -13.10 -3.24 23.64
C LEU A 84 -12.67 -2.63 22.30
N TYR A 85 -11.37 -2.74 22.02
CA TYR A 85 -10.75 -2.23 20.80
C TYR A 85 -10.71 -3.33 19.73
N GLY A 86 -11.11 -2.99 18.51
CA GLY A 86 -11.14 -3.98 17.44
C GLY A 86 -11.15 -3.36 16.06
N PHE A 87 -11.04 -4.20 15.05
CA PHE A 87 -11.11 -3.81 13.65
C PHE A 87 -11.91 -4.81 12.83
N ARG A 88 -12.64 -4.29 11.86
CA ARG A 88 -13.33 -5.08 10.83
C ARG A 88 -12.46 -5.14 9.59
N ILE A 89 -12.24 -6.35 9.07
CA ILE A 89 -11.56 -6.56 7.80
C ILE A 89 -12.57 -7.17 6.82
N GLY A 90 -12.78 -6.53 5.69
CA GLY A 90 -13.68 -6.98 4.62
C GLY A 90 -14.81 -6.00 4.31
N TYR A 91 -15.64 -6.38 3.35
CA TYR A 91 -16.76 -5.57 2.86
C TYR A 91 -18.00 -5.75 3.76
N TYR A 92 -18.98 -4.84 3.66
CA TYR A 92 -20.14 -4.78 4.56
C TYR A 92 -20.87 -6.12 4.74
N ASP A 93 -21.01 -6.90 3.67
CA ASP A 93 -21.73 -8.19 3.70
C ASP A 93 -20.82 -9.38 4.02
N CYS A 94 -19.50 -9.17 4.07
CA CYS A 94 -18.50 -10.22 4.25
C CYS A 94 -17.25 -9.66 4.95
N TYR A 95 -17.36 -9.43 6.26
CA TYR A 95 -16.26 -9.00 7.10
C TYR A 95 -16.00 -9.96 8.28
N LYS A 96 -14.82 -9.81 8.87
CA LYS A 96 -14.47 -10.40 10.16
C LYS A 96 -14.07 -9.33 11.15
N GLU A 97 -14.53 -9.49 12.38
CA GLU A 97 -14.13 -8.66 13.52
C GLU A 97 -13.02 -9.36 14.28
N PHE A 98 -11.98 -8.58 14.56
CA PHE A 98 -10.88 -8.95 15.41
C PHE A 98 -10.82 -7.96 16.56
N TYR A 99 -10.43 -8.46 17.72
CA TYR A 99 -10.35 -7.68 18.95
C TYR A 99 -8.94 -7.80 19.53
N ALA A 100 -8.44 -6.72 20.10
CA ALA A 100 -7.18 -6.67 20.81
C ALA A 100 -7.40 -6.73 22.33
N GLU A 101 -6.39 -7.19 23.07
CA GLU A 101 -6.42 -7.24 24.54
C GLU A 101 -6.30 -5.87 25.20
N SER A 102 -5.67 -4.91 24.52
CA SER A 102 -5.45 -3.55 25.02
C SER A 102 -5.47 -2.53 23.89
N LYS A 103 -5.50 -1.25 24.26
CA LYS A 103 -5.41 -0.13 23.33
C LYS A 103 -4.06 -0.12 22.59
N GLU A 104 -2.99 -0.51 23.27
CA GLU A 104 -1.62 -0.54 22.76
C GLU A 104 -1.47 -1.64 21.70
N VAL A 105 -1.96 -2.84 21.99
CA VAL A 105 -1.96 -3.96 21.02
C VAL A 105 -2.83 -3.62 19.82
N PHE A 106 -3.98 -2.98 20.04
CA PHE A 106 -4.82 -2.48 18.97
C PHE A 106 -4.09 -1.47 18.07
N ALA A 107 -3.41 -0.48 18.65
CA ALA A 107 -2.69 0.55 17.91
C ALA A 107 -1.56 -0.06 17.06
N GLU A 108 -0.80 -1.01 17.61
CA GLU A 108 0.26 -1.70 16.85
C GLU A 108 -0.31 -2.53 15.69
N TRP A 109 -1.38 -3.31 15.92
CA TRP A 109 -2.05 -4.01 14.81
C TRP A 109 -2.56 -3.06 13.74
N LEU A 110 -3.22 -1.97 14.14
CA LEU A 110 -3.80 -1.00 13.22
C LEU A 110 -2.71 -0.31 12.39
N LYS A 111 -1.56 0.02 12.98
CA LYS A 111 -0.40 0.59 12.29
C LYS A 111 -0.01 -0.25 11.08
N PHE A 112 0.23 -1.55 11.25
CA PHE A 112 0.62 -2.42 10.13
C PHE A 112 -0.53 -2.72 9.17
N LEU A 113 -1.75 -2.93 9.68
CA LEU A 113 -2.92 -3.19 8.83
C LEU A 113 -3.26 -2.00 7.93
N SER A 114 -3.11 -0.77 8.43
CA SER A 114 -3.38 0.46 7.68
C SER A 114 -2.44 0.67 6.48
N CYS A 115 -1.25 0.06 6.51
CA CYS A 115 -0.31 0.10 5.39
C CYS A 115 -0.64 -0.91 4.28
N ILE A 116 -1.41 -1.97 4.59
CA ILE A 116 -1.72 -3.06 3.65
C ILE A 116 -3.15 -2.97 3.13
N GLY A 117 -4.10 -2.74 4.03
CA GLY A 117 -5.52 -2.66 3.71
C GLY A 117 -5.92 -1.33 3.06
N ILE A 118 -7.22 -1.18 2.84
CA ILE A 118 -7.84 0.08 2.42
C ILE A 118 -8.53 0.70 3.64
N MET A 119 -8.08 1.87 4.07
CA MET A 119 -8.69 2.62 5.15
C MET A 119 -9.93 3.37 4.65
N GLN A 120 -10.74 3.86 5.57
CA GLN A 120 -11.92 4.68 5.27
C GLN A 120 -11.86 5.99 6.05
N ASN A 121 -12.66 6.97 5.64
CA ASN A 121 -12.81 8.26 6.34
C ASN A 121 -11.47 8.97 6.60
N ILE A 122 -10.75 9.33 5.53
CA ILE A 122 -9.43 9.98 5.64
C ILE A 122 -9.43 11.23 6.55
N GLU A 123 -10.55 11.95 6.62
CA GLU A 123 -10.73 13.14 7.47
C GLU A 123 -10.64 12.85 8.97
N GLU A 124 -10.79 11.59 9.40
CA GLU A 124 -10.59 11.18 10.80
C GLU A 124 -9.11 11.04 11.15
N ASP A 125 -8.24 10.89 10.16
CA ASP A 125 -6.81 10.65 10.33
C ASP A 125 -5.94 11.84 9.87
N PHE A 126 -6.45 12.69 8.96
CA PHE A 126 -5.68 13.77 8.33
C PHE A 126 -6.45 15.09 8.25
N HIS A 127 -5.72 16.20 8.39
CA HIS A 127 -6.16 17.54 8.05
C HIS A 127 -5.56 17.98 6.72
N PHE A 128 -6.40 18.32 5.74
CA PHE A 128 -5.95 18.88 4.47
C PHE A 128 -5.59 20.35 4.62
N LEU A 129 -4.33 20.70 4.36
CA LEU A 129 -3.80 22.04 4.57
C LEU A 129 -3.93 22.90 3.30
N LYS A 130 -3.58 22.34 2.14
CA LYS A 130 -3.42 23.09 0.88
C LYS A 130 -3.50 22.16 -0.33
N GLU A 131 -4.11 22.63 -1.42
CA GLU A 131 -3.92 22.06 -2.75
C GLU A 131 -2.57 22.52 -3.31
N ILE A 132 -1.68 21.58 -3.64
CA ILE A 132 -0.33 21.88 -4.17
C ILE A 132 -0.19 21.58 -5.66
N GLY A 133 -1.18 20.90 -6.26
CA GLY A 133 -1.17 20.64 -7.70
C GLY A 133 -2.45 19.97 -8.17
N LYS A 134 -2.76 20.12 -9.46
CA LYS A 134 -3.91 19.49 -10.09
C LYS A 134 -3.59 19.17 -11.54
N GLY A 135 -3.90 17.95 -11.96
CA GLY A 135 -3.67 17.50 -13.33
C GLY A 135 -4.50 16.28 -13.69
N ASN A 136 -4.16 15.63 -14.81
CA ASN A 136 -4.84 14.44 -15.30
C ASN A 136 -4.78 13.26 -14.31
N ILE A 137 -3.78 13.27 -13.43
CA ILE A 137 -3.43 12.19 -12.52
C ILE A 137 -4.20 12.33 -11.19
N GLY A 138 -4.93 13.44 -10.99
CA GLY A 138 -5.68 13.75 -9.78
C GLY A 138 -5.36 15.13 -9.22
N THR A 139 -5.91 15.42 -8.04
CA THR A 139 -5.57 16.60 -7.25
C THR A 139 -4.61 16.21 -6.14
N ILE A 140 -3.54 16.97 -5.96
CA ILE A 140 -2.50 16.73 -4.96
C ILE A 140 -2.66 17.74 -3.83
N PHE A 141 -2.69 17.24 -2.61
CA PHE A 141 -2.81 18.05 -1.40
C PHE A 141 -1.60 17.86 -0.48
N LEU A 142 -1.23 18.92 0.23
CA LEU A 142 -0.46 18.82 1.47
C LEU A 142 -1.45 18.55 2.60
N ALA A 143 -1.22 17.49 3.37
CA ALA A 143 -2.03 17.14 4.53
C ALA A 143 -1.15 16.88 5.76
N GLU A 144 -1.74 16.95 6.94
CA GLU A 144 -1.09 16.68 8.22
C GLU A 144 -1.85 15.57 8.96
N GLU A 145 -1.15 14.52 9.38
CA GLU A 145 -1.75 13.46 10.19
C GLU A 145 -2.08 13.99 11.60
N ILE A 146 -3.32 13.81 12.02
CA ILE A 146 -3.88 14.47 13.21
C ILE A 146 -3.11 14.11 14.49
N ASN A 147 -2.78 12.83 14.66
CA ASN A 147 -2.18 12.35 15.90
C ASN A 147 -0.68 12.67 16.01
N THR A 148 0.02 12.74 14.89
CA THR A 148 1.49 12.85 14.86
C THR A 148 1.97 14.24 14.43
N HIS A 149 1.08 15.06 13.89
CA HIS A 149 1.39 16.32 13.19
C HIS A 149 2.40 16.14 12.05
N THR A 150 2.55 14.92 11.54
CA THR A 150 3.46 14.63 10.44
C THR A 150 2.80 15.04 9.13
N LYS A 151 3.53 15.78 8.30
CA LYS A 151 3.06 16.20 6.98
C LYS A 151 3.25 15.11 5.95
N TYR A 152 2.31 15.03 5.02
CA TYR A 152 2.30 14.08 3.92
C TYR A 152 1.74 14.74 2.65
N THR A 153 2.09 14.16 1.51
CA THR A 153 1.42 14.47 0.25
C THR A 153 0.28 13.47 0.03
N VAL A 154 -0.92 13.97 -0.28
CA VAL A 154 -2.10 13.14 -0.55
C VAL A 154 -2.53 13.35 -2.00
N LYS A 155 -2.46 12.28 -2.79
CA LYS A 155 -3.02 12.25 -4.14
C LYS A 155 -4.47 11.80 -4.07
N TYR A 156 -5.38 12.69 -4.44
CA TYR A 156 -6.81 12.44 -4.55
C TYR A 156 -7.20 12.16 -5.99
N ILE A 157 -7.83 11.01 -6.20
CA ILE A 157 -8.37 10.57 -7.49
C ILE A 157 -9.88 10.53 -7.37
N LYS A 158 -10.57 11.34 -8.18
CA LYS A 158 -12.03 11.34 -8.26
C LYS A 158 -12.52 10.09 -9.00
N SER A 159 -12.51 8.96 -8.32
CA SER A 159 -13.04 7.69 -8.79
C SER A 159 -13.70 6.95 -7.64
N ASN A 160 -14.90 6.47 -7.88
CA ASN A 160 -15.71 5.68 -6.96
C ASN A 160 -15.44 4.16 -7.08
N LYS A 161 -14.42 3.76 -7.86
CA LYS A 161 -13.95 2.38 -7.97
C LYS A 161 -12.44 2.33 -8.19
N PHE A 162 -11.82 1.29 -7.66
CA PHE A 162 -10.48 0.88 -8.03
C PHE A 162 -10.52 0.28 -9.44
N ASP A 163 -10.24 1.09 -10.46
CA ASP A 163 -10.00 0.59 -11.80
C ASP A 163 -8.61 -0.06 -11.91
N GLU A 164 -8.36 -0.73 -13.04
CA GLU A 164 -7.12 -1.46 -13.27
C GLU A 164 -5.87 -0.56 -13.20
N TYR A 165 -5.97 0.70 -13.64
CA TYR A 165 -4.85 1.64 -13.64
C TYR A 165 -4.48 2.05 -12.21
N ILE A 166 -5.48 2.40 -11.38
CA ILE A 166 -5.28 2.75 -9.97
C ILE A 166 -4.76 1.54 -9.19
N ILE A 167 -5.32 0.35 -9.46
CA ILE A 167 -4.87 -0.90 -8.86
C ILE A 167 -3.41 -1.17 -9.16
N ASN A 168 -3.04 -1.05 -10.43
CA ASN A 168 -1.67 -1.27 -10.89
C ASN A 168 -0.69 -0.24 -10.28
N GLU A 169 -1.05 1.05 -10.27
CA GLU A 169 -0.23 2.10 -9.67
C GLU A 169 0.06 1.82 -8.18
N ILE A 170 -0.98 1.51 -7.39
CA ILE A 170 -0.83 1.20 -5.96
C ILE A 170 -0.03 -0.10 -5.76
N ASN A 171 -0.22 -1.11 -6.60
CA ASN A 171 0.56 -2.35 -6.52
C ASN A 171 2.05 -2.06 -6.75
N ILE A 172 2.39 -1.28 -7.78
CA ILE A 172 3.77 -0.85 -8.04
C ILE A 172 4.31 -0.10 -6.82
N LEU A 173 3.59 0.92 -6.34
CA LEU A 173 3.99 1.70 -5.16
C LEU A 173 4.24 0.84 -3.91
N ARG A 174 3.44 -0.22 -3.69
CA ARG A 174 3.64 -1.17 -2.57
C ARG A 174 4.92 -2.01 -2.67
N THR A 175 5.47 -2.18 -3.88
CA THR A 175 6.74 -2.90 -4.07
C THR A 175 7.98 -2.03 -3.91
N LEU A 176 7.83 -0.70 -3.93
CA LEU A 176 8.98 0.21 -3.92
C LEU A 176 9.55 0.38 -2.51
N ASN A 177 10.86 0.19 -2.40
CA ASN A 177 11.65 0.43 -1.21
C ASN A 177 13.03 0.98 -1.60
N HIS A 178 13.05 2.26 -1.99
CA HIS A 178 14.26 2.96 -2.40
C HIS A 178 14.19 4.44 -2.00
N PRO A 179 15.29 5.08 -1.56
CA PRO A 179 15.27 6.50 -1.15
C PRO A 179 14.75 7.46 -2.23
N ASN A 180 15.01 7.18 -3.50
CA ASN A 180 14.54 7.97 -4.65
C ASN A 180 13.19 7.54 -5.25
N ALA A 181 12.52 6.54 -4.66
CA ALA A 181 11.11 6.28 -4.91
C ALA A 181 10.26 7.03 -3.89
N VAL A 182 9.06 7.48 -4.29
CA VAL A 182 8.05 7.90 -3.33
C VAL A 182 7.56 6.70 -2.54
N LYS A 183 7.45 6.86 -1.22
CA LYS A 183 6.88 5.82 -0.36
C LYS A 183 5.37 6.00 -0.23
N LEU A 184 4.65 4.90 -0.40
CA LEU A 184 3.24 4.79 -0.06
C LEU A 184 3.08 4.44 1.43
N TYR A 185 2.28 5.22 2.16
CA TYR A 185 2.00 5.00 3.58
C TYR A 185 0.65 4.33 3.79
N LYS A 186 -0.42 4.87 3.19
CA LYS A 186 -1.81 4.44 3.39
C LYS A 186 -2.62 4.70 2.14
N VAL A 187 -3.68 3.92 1.95
CA VAL A 187 -4.69 4.14 0.90
C VAL A 187 -6.05 4.26 1.58
N TYR A 188 -6.81 5.28 1.22
CA TYR A 188 -8.18 5.47 1.70
C TYR A 188 -9.17 5.43 0.53
N GLU A 189 -10.36 4.95 0.83
CA GLU A 189 -11.52 5.00 -0.04
C GLU A 189 -12.66 5.73 0.69
N SER A 190 -13.33 6.63 -0.02
CA SER A 190 -14.58 7.26 0.42
C SER A 190 -15.55 7.36 -0.76
N ASP A 191 -16.78 7.80 -0.49
CA ASP A 191 -17.77 8.07 -1.54
C ASP A 191 -17.31 9.17 -2.53
N ALA A 192 -16.39 10.04 -2.10
CA ALA A 192 -15.85 11.11 -2.94
C ALA A 192 -14.74 10.59 -3.89
N GLY A 193 -13.92 9.65 -3.43
CA GLY A 193 -12.87 9.08 -4.25
C GLY A 193 -11.82 8.27 -3.49
N ILE A 194 -10.67 8.09 -4.13
CA ILE A 194 -9.52 7.34 -3.60
C ILE A 194 -8.43 8.34 -3.21
N TYR A 195 -7.81 8.12 -2.06
CA TYR A 195 -6.73 8.94 -1.54
C TYR A 195 -5.50 8.08 -1.29
N ILE A 196 -4.37 8.52 -1.83
CA ILE A 196 -3.09 7.82 -1.73
C ILE A 196 -2.16 8.72 -0.91
N VAL A 197 -1.81 8.27 0.29
CA VAL A 197 -0.95 9.01 1.23
C VAL A 197 0.51 8.63 0.97
N LEU A 198 1.30 9.62 0.60
CA LEU A 198 2.69 9.49 0.14
C LEU A 198 3.65 10.28 1.03
N ASP A 199 4.96 10.12 0.81
CA ASP A 199 5.98 10.98 1.42
C ASP A 199 5.62 12.48 1.34
N ASN A 200 6.10 13.28 2.29
CA ASN A 200 6.00 14.74 2.19
C ASN A 200 6.91 15.25 1.06
N LEU A 201 6.31 15.59 -0.07
CA LEU A 201 7.03 16.08 -1.25
C LEU A 201 7.11 17.61 -1.25
N SER A 202 8.19 18.14 -1.82
CA SER A 202 8.25 19.55 -2.17
C SER A 202 7.30 19.84 -3.33
N GLU A 203 6.80 21.07 -3.39
CA GLU A 203 6.01 21.58 -4.52
C GLU A 203 6.87 21.86 -5.76
N THR A 204 8.20 21.83 -5.60
CA THR A 204 9.17 22.01 -6.68
C THR A 204 9.62 20.66 -7.23
N ASN A 205 9.55 20.48 -8.55
CA ASN A 205 10.13 19.34 -9.25
C ASN A 205 11.54 19.65 -9.78
N LEU A 206 12.24 18.63 -10.27
CA LEU A 206 13.60 18.75 -10.77
C LEU A 206 13.70 19.65 -12.01
N PHE A 207 12.68 19.66 -12.87
CA PHE A 207 12.63 20.60 -14.01
C PHE A 207 12.65 22.05 -13.53
N GLN A 208 11.75 22.40 -12.60
CA GLN A 208 11.64 23.74 -12.02
C GLN A 208 12.93 24.12 -11.28
N LYS A 209 13.51 23.18 -10.53
CA LYS A 209 14.83 23.34 -9.87
C LYS A 209 15.90 23.75 -10.88
N ILE A 210 15.98 23.10 -12.03
CA ILE A 210 16.98 23.38 -13.06
C ILE A 210 16.74 24.76 -13.69
N VAL A 211 15.48 25.09 -13.99
CA VAL A 211 15.11 26.36 -14.63
C VAL A 211 15.34 27.56 -13.69
N ASP A 212 15.06 27.41 -12.40
CA ASP A 212 15.22 28.50 -11.42
C ASP A 212 16.67 28.75 -11.02
N VAL A 213 17.55 27.76 -11.20
CA VAL A 213 18.97 27.89 -10.89
C VAL A 213 19.68 28.63 -12.02
N LYS A 214 20.08 29.87 -11.75
CA LYS A 214 20.78 30.75 -12.70
C LYS A 214 22.04 30.12 -13.34
N ASN A 215 22.75 29.27 -12.61
CA ASN A 215 23.95 28.58 -13.07
C ASN A 215 23.88 27.08 -12.71
N PHE A 216 23.19 26.30 -13.52
CA PHE A 216 23.18 24.84 -13.38
C PHE A 216 24.40 24.25 -14.11
N SER A 217 25.41 23.80 -13.36
CA SER A 217 26.68 23.35 -13.95
C SER A 217 26.61 21.92 -14.49
N GLU A 218 27.54 21.56 -15.37
CA GLU A 218 27.71 20.16 -15.82
C GLU A 218 27.92 19.21 -14.64
N LYS A 219 28.65 19.65 -13.60
CA LYS A 219 28.84 18.89 -12.37
C LYS A 219 27.52 18.62 -11.65
N ASP A 220 26.62 19.60 -11.58
CA ASP A 220 25.30 19.41 -10.98
C ASP A 220 24.46 18.42 -11.80
N CYS A 221 24.49 18.55 -13.13
CA CYS A 221 23.84 17.62 -14.05
C CYS A 221 24.31 16.17 -13.82
N LEU A 222 25.62 15.95 -13.71
CA LEU A 222 26.20 14.63 -13.47
C LEU A 222 25.74 14.02 -12.15
N VAL A 223 25.55 14.82 -11.09
CA VAL A 223 25.03 14.34 -9.80
C VAL A 223 23.61 13.83 -9.93
N PHE A 224 22.72 14.58 -10.60
CA PHE A 224 21.34 14.14 -10.81
C PHE A 224 21.26 12.94 -11.75
N ALA A 225 21.97 12.98 -12.88
CA ALA A 225 22.01 11.89 -13.85
C ALA A 225 22.48 10.58 -13.22
N LYS A 226 23.54 10.62 -12.40
CA LYS A 226 24.02 9.44 -11.68
C LYS A 226 22.95 8.85 -10.75
N LYS A 227 22.31 9.67 -9.91
CA LYS A 227 21.23 9.20 -9.01
C LYS A 227 20.02 8.65 -9.76
N ILE A 228 19.65 9.28 -10.89
CA ILE A 228 18.55 8.78 -11.73
C ILE A 228 18.92 7.42 -12.32
N MET A 229 20.14 7.26 -12.85
CA MET A 229 20.59 5.97 -13.40
C MET A 229 20.64 4.86 -12.34
N GLU A 230 21.19 5.15 -11.14
CA GLU A 230 21.20 4.20 -10.02
C GLU A 230 19.78 3.79 -9.62
N PHE A 231 18.84 4.73 -9.62
CA PHE A 231 17.45 4.44 -9.32
C PHE A 231 16.72 3.65 -10.44
N LEU A 232 17.04 3.93 -11.70
CA LEU A 232 16.50 3.16 -12.83
C LEU A 232 17.01 1.72 -12.83
N ASP A 233 18.24 1.49 -12.40
CA ASP A 233 18.79 0.13 -12.20
C ASP A 233 17.99 -0.65 -11.14
N TYR A 234 17.64 0.02 -10.03
CA TYR A 234 16.72 -0.55 -9.03
C TYR A 234 15.34 -0.89 -9.64
N PHE A 235 14.76 -0.01 -10.46
CA PHE A 235 13.49 -0.27 -11.15
C PHE A 235 13.54 -1.50 -12.07
N ASN A 236 14.63 -1.61 -12.84
CA ASN A 236 14.87 -2.75 -13.70
C ASN A 236 15.01 -4.05 -12.89
N SER A 237 15.65 -4.01 -11.71
CA SER A 237 15.77 -5.18 -10.82
C SER A 237 14.42 -5.70 -10.30
N LEU A 238 13.39 -4.84 -10.29
CA LEU A 238 12.02 -5.21 -9.93
C LEU A 238 11.16 -5.58 -11.14
N ASN A 239 11.73 -5.62 -12.34
CA ASN A 239 11.00 -5.80 -13.60
C ASN A 239 9.89 -4.76 -13.77
N ILE A 240 10.14 -3.49 -13.42
CA ILE A 240 9.16 -2.40 -13.59
C ILE A 240 9.64 -1.44 -14.68
N ILE A 241 8.78 -1.20 -15.66
CA ILE A 241 8.98 -0.19 -16.70
C ILE A 241 8.08 1.01 -16.39
N HIS A 242 8.69 2.17 -16.13
CA HIS A 242 7.95 3.39 -15.74
C HIS A 242 7.14 4.02 -16.88
N ARG A 243 7.68 3.98 -18.11
CA ARG A 243 7.10 4.53 -19.36
C ARG A 243 6.88 6.06 -19.42
N ASP A 244 7.01 6.80 -18.32
CA ASP A 244 6.91 8.28 -18.32
C ASP A 244 8.05 8.94 -17.50
N ILE A 245 9.30 8.63 -17.84
CA ILE A 245 10.46 9.25 -17.17
C ILE A 245 10.71 10.63 -17.78
N LYS A 246 10.48 11.67 -16.98
CA LYS A 246 10.72 13.08 -17.31
C LYS A 246 11.03 13.87 -16.04
N LEU A 247 11.70 15.03 -16.18
CA LEU A 247 12.20 15.81 -15.05
C LEU A 247 11.08 16.33 -14.13
N GLU A 248 9.89 16.53 -14.68
CA GLU A 248 8.67 16.96 -14.00
C GLU A 248 8.15 15.92 -13.00
N ASN A 249 8.44 14.64 -13.24
CA ASN A 249 8.01 13.51 -12.38
C ASN A 249 8.99 13.25 -11.22
N PHE A 250 10.11 13.96 -11.15
CA PHE A 250 11.03 13.91 -10.01
C PHE A 250 10.76 15.09 -9.08
N ALA A 251 9.95 14.87 -8.05
CA ALA A 251 9.69 15.87 -7.02
C ALA A 251 10.89 16.00 -6.08
N MET A 252 11.25 17.22 -5.68
CA MET A 252 12.30 17.43 -4.69
C MET A 252 11.80 16.97 -3.31
N SER A 253 12.71 16.47 -2.47
CA SER A 253 12.39 16.16 -1.08
C SER A 253 12.17 17.45 -0.28
N SER A 254 11.17 17.46 0.60
CA SER A 254 10.91 18.58 1.51
C SER A 254 11.93 18.69 2.68
N ASN A 255 12.56 17.57 3.04
CA ASN A 255 13.30 17.41 4.29
C ASN A 255 14.80 17.12 4.10
N ALA A 256 15.30 17.07 2.87
CA ALA A 256 16.66 16.64 2.57
C ALA A 256 17.34 17.55 1.55
N GLY A 257 18.65 17.35 1.34
CA GLY A 257 19.54 18.31 0.69
C GLY A 257 19.13 18.72 -0.72
N ASN A 258 19.82 19.70 -1.29
CA ASN A 258 19.47 20.30 -2.59
C ASN A 258 19.43 19.32 -3.80
N THR A 259 19.84 18.07 -3.62
CA THR A 259 19.93 17.02 -4.65
C THR A 259 19.05 15.81 -4.36
N ASP A 260 18.23 15.84 -3.30
CA ASP A 260 17.33 14.74 -2.96
C ASP A 260 15.99 14.89 -3.67
N PHE A 261 15.66 13.89 -4.48
CA PHE A 261 14.43 13.82 -5.26
C PHE A 261 13.77 12.45 -5.10
N LYS A 262 12.49 12.40 -5.42
CA LYS A 262 11.66 11.19 -5.47
C LYS A 262 10.90 11.15 -6.80
N LEU A 263 10.86 10.00 -7.45
CA LEU A 263 9.95 9.75 -8.55
C LEU A 263 8.54 9.51 -8.00
N ILE A 264 7.54 10.21 -8.55
CA ILE A 264 6.21 10.31 -7.92
C ILE A 264 5.02 9.81 -8.75
N ASP A 265 5.16 9.62 -10.07
CA ASP A 265 4.03 9.34 -10.96
C ASP A 265 4.14 7.98 -11.64
N PHE A 266 3.48 6.96 -11.08
CA PHE A 266 3.51 5.59 -11.59
C PHE A 266 2.24 5.21 -12.36
N SER A 267 1.42 6.19 -12.75
CA SER A 267 0.16 5.96 -13.45
C SER A 267 0.31 5.19 -14.77
N MET A 268 1.45 5.39 -15.44
CA MET A 268 1.80 4.71 -16.68
C MET A 268 2.76 3.53 -16.45
N ALA A 269 3.19 3.22 -15.23
CA ALA A 269 4.15 2.15 -15.01
C ALA A 269 3.53 0.76 -15.21
N THR A 270 4.34 -0.25 -15.52
CA THR A 270 3.89 -1.65 -15.63
C THR A 270 5.00 -2.60 -15.20
N PHE A 271 4.63 -3.80 -14.73
CA PHE A 271 5.57 -4.90 -14.67
C PHE A 271 5.90 -5.39 -16.09
N ASP A 272 7.18 -5.70 -16.34
CA ASP A 272 7.65 -6.30 -17.58
C ASP A 272 7.35 -7.80 -17.57
N ILE A 273 6.31 -8.18 -18.30
CA ILE A 273 5.84 -9.56 -18.40
C ILE A 273 6.84 -10.44 -19.16
N ILE A 274 7.62 -9.89 -20.10
CA ILE A 274 8.55 -10.67 -20.92
C ILE A 274 9.70 -11.19 -20.05
N THR A 275 10.24 -10.34 -19.17
CA THR A 275 11.32 -10.74 -18.26
C THR A 275 10.82 -11.73 -17.19
N ILE A 276 9.60 -11.56 -16.68
CA ILE A 276 8.99 -12.49 -15.70
C ILE A 276 8.82 -13.90 -16.30
N ILE A 277 8.32 -14.03 -17.54
CA ILE A 277 8.16 -15.33 -18.19
C ILE A 277 9.52 -16.00 -18.42
N LEU A 278 10.52 -15.24 -18.87
CA LEU A 278 11.87 -15.76 -19.10
C LEU A 278 12.57 -16.21 -17.80
N ASP A 279 12.32 -15.55 -16.67
CA ASP A 279 12.88 -15.96 -15.38
C ASP A 279 12.20 -17.22 -14.82
N VAL A 280 10.88 -17.39 -15.01
CA VAL A 280 10.17 -18.62 -14.66
C VAL A 280 10.71 -19.80 -15.48
N ASP A 281 10.93 -19.60 -16.78
CA ASP A 281 11.49 -20.63 -17.66
C ASP A 281 12.95 -20.94 -17.32
N ARG A 282 13.77 -19.94 -16.95
CA ARG A 282 15.14 -20.16 -16.47
C ARG A 282 15.21 -20.98 -15.19
N LEU A 283 14.32 -20.73 -14.24
CA LEU A 283 14.21 -21.51 -12.99
C LEU A 283 13.72 -22.94 -13.25
N ALA A 284 12.81 -23.14 -14.20
CA ALA A 284 12.35 -24.45 -14.63
C ALA A 284 13.46 -25.26 -15.34
N ILE A 285 14.28 -24.60 -16.17
CA ILE A 285 15.42 -25.23 -16.86
C ILE A 285 16.54 -25.61 -15.86
N LEU A 286 16.74 -24.85 -14.78
CA LEU A 286 17.67 -25.20 -13.71
C LEU A 286 17.21 -26.43 -12.89
N HIS A 287 15.90 -26.65 -12.75
CA HIS A 287 15.35 -27.83 -12.05
C HIS A 287 15.31 -29.09 -12.91
N LEU A 288 15.55 -29.00 -14.22
CA LEU A 288 15.63 -30.15 -15.14
C LEU A 288 17.08 -30.64 -15.37
N ARG A 289 18.05 -30.12 -14.61
CA ARG A 289 19.48 -30.49 -14.72
C ARG A 289 20.07 -31.22 -13.51
N TYR A 290 19.25 -31.80 -12.65
CA TYR A 290 19.70 -32.77 -11.63
C TYR A 290 18.82 -34.02 -11.65
#